data_AF-A0AB37UN61-F1
#
_entry.id   AF-A0AB37UN61-F1
#
_cell.length_a   1.000
_cell.length_b   1.000
_cell.length_c   1.000
_cell.angle_alpha   90.00
_cell.angle_beta   90.00
_cell.angle_gamma   90.00
#
_symmetry.space_group_name_H-M   'P 1'
#
loop_
_entity.id
_entity.type
_entity.pdbx_description
1 polymer ?
#
loop_
_entity_poly.entity_id
_entity_poly.type
_entity_poly.pdbx_seq_one_letter_code
_entity_poly.pdbx_strand_id
1 'polypeptide(L)' 'MGYTYNYLVLGLGSTTGSFGVEGASEHSFSFRTGEDAIALGRHLRDCSKEQLKQKI' A
#
# COMPACT_ATOMS: atom_id res chain seq x y z
N MET A 1 -1.03 -9.82 -31.44
CA MET A 1 0.25 -9.33 -30.88
C MET A 1 0.52 -10.11 -29.62
N GLY A 2 1.33 -11.16 -29.71
CA GLY A 2 1.71 -12.00 -28.58
C GLY A 2 3.22 -12.02 -28.46
N TYR A 3 3.72 -12.19 -27.25
CA TYR A 3 5.15 -12.36 -27.03
C TYR A 3 5.49 -13.84 -27.15
N THR A 4 6.43 -14.19 -28.03
CA THR A 4 6.90 -15.57 -28.22
C THR A 4 8.18 -15.76 -27.43
N TYR A 5 8.21 -16.78 -26.56
CA TYR A 5 9.37 -17.10 -25.74
C TYR A 5 9.70 -18.58 -25.87
N ASN A 6 10.99 -18.90 -26.00
CA ASN A 6 11.46 -20.29 -25.94
C ASN A 6 11.47 -20.80 -24.48
N TYR A 7 11.78 -19.92 -23.53
CA TYR A 7 11.68 -20.15 -22.10
C TYR A 7 11.24 -18.84 -21.43
N LEU A 8 10.21 -18.91 -20.57
CA LEU A 8 9.66 -17.76 -19.86
C LEU A 8 9.83 -17.98 -18.36
N VAL A 9 10.49 -17.03 -17.70
CA VAL A 9 10.63 -17.00 -16.23
C VAL A 9 9.94 -15.74 -15.72
N LEU A 10 8.99 -15.89 -14.80
CA LEU A 10 8.21 -14.79 -14.24
C LEU A 10 8.59 -14.57 -12.78
N GLY A 11 9.18 -13.40 -12.50
CA GLY A 11 9.58 -12.95 -11.16
C GLY A 11 8.75 -11.76 -10.67
N LEU A 12 7.45 -11.73 -10.95
CA LEU A 12 6.59 -10.55 -10.71
C LEU A 12 6.23 -10.32 -9.22
N GLY A 13 6.48 -11.30 -8.36
CA GLY A 13 6.12 -11.26 -6.95
C GLY A 13 4.61 -11.42 -6.70
N SER A 14 4.15 -10.98 -5.52
CA SER A 14 2.73 -11.06 -5.08
C SER A 14 2.02 -9.70 -5.13
N THR A 15 0.86 -9.55 -4.50
CA THR A 15 0.21 -8.25 -4.17
C THR A 15 -0.31 -8.31 -2.73
N THR A 16 -0.65 -7.16 -2.13
CA THR A 16 -1.32 -7.14 -0.82
C THR A 16 -2.72 -7.74 -0.96
N GLY A 17 -3.06 -8.71 -0.11
CA GLY A 17 -4.36 -9.36 -0.10
C GLY A 17 -5.26 -8.84 1.01
N SER A 18 -6.49 -8.46 0.68
CA SER A 18 -7.53 -8.09 1.65
C SER A 18 -8.39 -9.28 2.09
N PHE A 19 -8.20 -10.45 1.46
CA PHE A 19 -8.82 -11.74 1.82
C PHE A 19 -10.36 -11.71 2.02
N GLY A 20 -11.06 -10.81 1.33
CA GLY A 20 -12.51 -10.66 1.45
C GLY A 20 -12.98 -10.00 2.75
N VAL A 21 -12.06 -9.46 3.55
CA VAL A 21 -12.40 -8.66 4.73
C VAL A 21 -12.94 -7.31 4.25
N GLU A 22 -14.22 -7.07 4.51
CA GLU A 22 -14.90 -5.84 4.17
C GLU A 22 -14.21 -4.63 4.83
N GLY A 23 -13.96 -3.59 4.03
CA GLY A 23 -13.31 -2.36 4.50
C GLY A 23 -11.79 -2.44 4.65
N ALA A 24 -11.17 -3.62 4.50
CA ALA A 24 -9.72 -3.76 4.70
C ALA A 24 -8.93 -2.98 3.64
N SER A 25 -9.36 -2.96 2.38
CA SER A 25 -8.67 -2.23 1.30
C SER A 25 -8.85 -0.71 1.44
N GLU A 26 -9.96 -0.29 2.01
CA GLU A 26 -10.41 1.10 2.09
C GLU A 26 -9.91 1.79 3.37
N HIS A 27 -9.72 1.03 4.44
CA HIS A 27 -9.40 1.55 5.78
C HIS A 27 -8.01 1.14 6.29
N SER A 28 -7.20 0.48 5.47
CA SER A 28 -5.82 0.15 5.81
C SER A 28 -4.83 0.68 4.79
N PHE A 29 -3.59 0.86 5.23
CA PHE A 29 -2.47 1.12 4.35
C PHE A 29 -1.79 -0.19 3.98
N SER A 30 -1.55 -0.41 2.69
CA SER A 30 -0.55 -1.39 2.27
C SER A 30 0.84 -0.98 2.77
N PHE A 31 1.76 -1.94 2.82
CA PHE A 31 3.16 -1.69 3.21
C PHE A 31 4.12 -2.57 2.41
N ARG A 32 3.98 -2.57 1.09
CA ARG A 32 4.72 -3.44 0.17
C ARG A 32 5.72 -2.68 -0.69
N THR A 33 5.38 -1.46 -1.11
CA THR A 33 6.26 -0.63 -1.95
C THR A 33 6.87 0.53 -1.17
N GLY A 34 7.84 1.22 -1.79
CA GLY A 34 8.35 2.47 -1.24
C GLY A 34 7.28 3.56 -1.16
N GLU A 35 6.35 3.61 -2.13
CA GLU A 35 5.24 4.58 -2.08
C GLU A 35 4.30 4.31 -0.91
N ASP A 36 3.99 3.03 -0.63
CA ASP A 36 3.20 2.62 0.52
C ASP A 36 3.80 3.16 1.83
N ALA A 37 5.12 3.00 2.01
CA ALA A 37 5.83 3.48 3.20
C ALA A 37 5.79 5.01 3.32
N ILE A 38 5.95 5.73 2.21
CA ILE A 38 5.85 7.18 2.17
C ILE A 38 4.43 7.63 2.53
N ALA A 39 3.40 6.98 1.98
CA ALA A 39 1.99 7.28 2.24
C ALA A 39 1.64 7.09 3.72
N LEU A 40 2.01 5.95 4.30
CA LEU A 40 1.82 5.67 5.72
C LEU A 40 2.55 6.70 6.60
N GLY A 41 3.81 7.01 6.29
CA GLY A 41 4.58 8.00 7.03
C GLY A 41 3.99 9.42 6.96
N ARG A 42 3.38 9.80 5.82
CA ARG A 42 2.64 11.07 5.70
C ARG A 42 1.39 11.06 6.59
N HIS A 43 0.58 10.01 6.50
CA HIS A 43 -0.63 9.87 7.30
C HIS A 43 -0.35 9.99 8.81
N LEU A 44 0.68 9.29 9.32
CA LEU A 44 1.07 9.37 10.73
C LEU A 44 1.47 10.79 11.17
N ARG A 45 2.24 11.49 10.32
CA ARG A 45 2.66 12.88 10.60
C ARG A 45 1.47 13.83 10.61
N ASP A 46 0.54 13.67 9.68
CA ASP A 46 -0.62 14.56 9.59
C ASP A 46 -1.59 14.30 10.74
N CYS A 47 -1.83 13.05 11.11
CA CYS A 47 -2.62 12.69 12.28
C CYS A 47 -2.04 13.31 13.58
N SER A 48 -0.70 13.27 13.72
CA SER A 48 -0.01 13.90 14.85
C SER A 48 -0.19 15.42 14.89
N LYS A 49 -0.19 16.11 13.74
CA LYS A 49 -0.43 17.56 13.67
C LYS A 49 -1.86 17.93 14.04
N GLU A 50 -2.85 17.17 13.55
CA GLU A 50 -4.26 17.42 13.87
C GLU A 50 -4.55 17.24 15.37
N GLN A 51 -3.92 16.25 16.02
CA GLN A 51 -3.97 16.11 17.49
C GLN A 51 -3.40 17.33 18.21
N LEU A 52 -2.31 17.94 17.70
CA LEU A 52 -1.71 19.10 18.33
C LEU A 52 -2.60 20.35 18.21
N LYS A 53 -3.31 20.52 17.08
CA LYS A 53 -4.25 21.63 16.87
C LYS A 53 -5.48 21.57 17.78
N GLN A 54 -5.95 20.37 18.12
CA GLN A 54 -7.08 20.16 19.04
C GLN A 54 -6.76 20.52 20.50
N LYS A 55 -5.49 20.78 20.82
CA LYS A 55 -5.00 21.02 22.18
C LYS A 55 -4.74 22.50 22.51
N ILE A 56 -5.02 23.41 21.58
CA ILE A 56 -4.83 24.87 21.68
C ILE A 56 -6.18 25.53 21.46
#